data_AF-A0A024VXW9-F1
#
_entry.id   AF-A0A024VXW9-F1
#
_cell.length_a   1.000
_cell.length_b   1.000
_cell.length_c   1.000
_cell.angle_alpha   90.00
_cell.angle_beta   90.00
_cell.angle_gamma   90.00
#
_symmetry.space_group_name_H-M   'P 1'
#
loop_
_entity.id
_entity.type
_entity.pdbx_description
1 polymer ?
#
loop_
_entity_poly.entity_id
_entity_poly.type
_entity_poly.pdbx_seq_one_letter_code
_entity_poly.pdbx_strand_id
1 'polypeptide(L)'
;VVGIFGAIAVNEVKKAALVAAAQKGIEVGMAKAIEELGKIVGLSDFSYLNWSAIVTPTTYYKPMKLVFMVTEAYNKCTDVEAAKETAFCMATEAWDKESSTLALQTVTREAARIAGEADEIAKTTKATEIALANSTCANLYSAIGYSVLALFIVLLVMVIIYFILRYRRKRKINKKLQYTKLLNK
;
A
#
# COMPACT_ATOMS: atom_id res chain seq x y z
N VAL A 1 20.85 -9.54 22.85
CA VAL A 1 19.76 -8.54 22.99
C VAL A 1 19.12 -8.15 21.65
N VAL A 2 19.81 -8.28 20.50
CA VAL A 2 19.30 -7.88 19.17
C VAL A 2 18.05 -8.68 18.69
N GLY A 3 17.80 -9.89 19.21
CA GLY A 3 16.75 -10.79 18.68
C GLY A 3 15.30 -10.45 19.08
N ILE A 4 15.06 -9.85 20.25
CA ILE A 4 13.69 -9.59 20.74
C ILE A 4 13.24 -8.18 20.36
N PHE A 5 14.13 -7.19 20.51
CA PHE A 5 13.87 -5.80 20.13
C PHE A 5 13.72 -5.63 18.61
N GLY A 6 14.47 -6.40 17.80
CA GLY A 6 14.34 -6.39 16.34
C GLY A 6 12.97 -6.89 15.86
N ALA A 7 12.44 -7.96 16.45
CA ALA A 7 11.14 -8.51 16.09
C ALA A 7 9.98 -7.55 16.43
N ILE A 8 10.06 -6.88 17.59
CA ILE A 8 9.06 -5.89 18.01
C ILE A 8 9.08 -4.68 17.08
N ALA A 9 10.26 -4.16 16.75
CA ALA A 9 10.41 -3.02 15.84
C ALA A 9 9.86 -3.32 14.44
N VAL A 10 10.15 -4.51 13.89
CA VAL A 10 9.62 -4.93 12.57
C VAL A 10 8.09 -5.01 12.57
N ASN A 11 7.48 -5.47 13.66
CA ASN A 11 6.02 -5.58 13.74
C ASN A 11 5.34 -4.21 13.74
N GLU A 12 5.89 -3.23 14.47
CA GLU A 12 5.36 -1.86 14.48
C GLU A 12 5.54 -1.16 13.12
N VAL A 13 6.69 -1.33 12.47
CA VAL A 13 6.93 -0.81 11.11
C VAL A 13 5.94 -1.42 10.12
N LYS A 14 5.66 -2.73 10.23
CA LYS A 14 4.68 -3.40 9.37
C LYS A 14 3.27 -2.84 9.57
N LYS A 15 2.83 -2.59 10.81
CA LYS A 15 1.54 -1.93 11.09
C LYS A 15 1.47 -0.54 10.47
N ALA A 16 2.51 0.28 10.66
CA ALA A 16 2.58 1.61 10.08
C ALA A 16 2.51 1.58 8.54
N ALA A 17 3.22 0.63 7.91
CA ALA A 17 3.17 0.43 6.47
C ALA A 17 1.77 0.02 5.97
N LEU A 18 1.05 -0.83 6.70
CA LEU A 18 -0.33 -1.19 6.36
C LEU A 18 -1.28 0.02 6.43
N VAL A 19 -1.10 0.89 7.42
CA VAL A 19 -1.89 2.13 7.55
C VAL A 19 -1.57 3.09 6.42
N ALA A 20 -0.28 3.32 6.12
CA ALA A 20 0.15 4.17 5.02
C ALA A 20 -0.36 3.67 3.65
N ALA A 21 -0.30 2.35 3.41
CA ALA A 21 -0.82 1.73 2.20
C ALA A 21 -2.34 1.90 2.06
N ALA A 22 -3.09 1.75 3.16
CA ALA A 22 -4.53 1.98 3.16
C ALA A 22 -4.87 3.46 2.85
N GLN A 23 -4.15 4.40 3.48
CA GLN A 23 -4.33 5.82 3.26
C GLN A 23 -4.02 6.20 1.79
N LYS A 24 -2.92 5.67 1.23
CA LYS A 24 -2.55 5.89 -0.16
C LYS A 24 -3.61 5.35 -1.13
N GLY A 25 -4.13 4.16 -0.87
CA GLY A 25 -5.22 3.58 -1.66
C GLY A 25 -6.48 4.46 -1.64
N ILE A 26 -6.85 4.97 -0.46
CA ILE A 26 -7.99 5.90 -0.30
C ILE A 26 -7.77 7.18 -1.10
N GLU A 27 -6.59 7.81 -1.00
CA GLU A 27 -6.27 9.04 -1.73
C GLU A 27 -6.37 8.86 -3.25
N VAL A 28 -5.79 7.78 -3.78
CA VAL A 28 -5.84 7.49 -5.22
C VAL A 28 -7.25 7.15 -5.67
N GLY A 29 -7.99 6.36 -4.89
CA GLY A 29 -9.39 6.03 -5.18
C GLY A 29 -10.30 7.26 -5.20
N MET A 30 -10.18 8.15 -4.21
CA MET A 30 -10.93 9.40 -4.17
C MET A 30 -10.57 10.31 -5.35
N ALA A 31 -9.28 10.48 -5.65
CA ALA A 31 -8.84 11.28 -6.79
C ALA A 31 -9.45 10.76 -8.10
N LYS A 32 -9.44 9.44 -8.32
CA LYS A 32 -10.07 8.82 -9.49
C LYS A 32 -11.57 9.05 -9.53
N ALA A 33 -12.27 8.90 -8.39
CA ALA A 33 -13.71 9.14 -8.32
C ALA A 33 -14.06 10.59 -8.67
N ILE A 34 -13.32 11.57 -8.13
CA ILE A 34 -13.52 13.00 -8.42
C ILE A 34 -13.26 13.29 -9.90
N GLU A 35 -12.14 12.79 -10.44
CA GLU A 35 -11.76 13.01 -11.82
C GLU A 35 -12.82 12.48 -12.79
N GLU A 36 -13.25 11.24 -12.61
CA GLU A 36 -14.20 10.60 -13.51
C GLU A 36 -15.63 11.13 -13.33
N LEU A 37 -16.06 11.45 -12.09
CA LEU A 37 -17.35 12.10 -11.87
C LEU A 37 -17.39 13.47 -12.54
N GLY A 38 -16.30 14.24 -12.48
CA GLY A 38 -16.19 15.53 -13.16
C GLY A 38 -16.38 15.44 -14.68
N LYS A 39 -16.03 14.30 -15.29
CA LYS A 39 -16.20 14.05 -16.73
C LYS A 39 -17.63 13.75 -17.14
N ILE A 40 -18.54 13.48 -16.19
CA ILE A 40 -19.97 13.29 -16.50
C ILE A 40 -20.56 14.64 -16.90
N VAL A 41 -20.49 14.97 -18.19
CA VAL A 41 -21.31 16.04 -18.79
C VAL A 41 -21.12 17.40 -18.08
N GLY A 42 -19.89 17.74 -17.73
CA GLY A 42 -19.59 19.01 -17.04
C GLY A 42 -20.02 19.04 -15.56
N LEU A 43 -20.19 17.87 -14.92
CA LEU A 43 -20.45 17.76 -13.47
C LEU A 43 -19.41 18.52 -12.63
N SER A 44 -18.19 18.65 -13.12
CA SER A 44 -17.10 19.41 -12.48
C SER A 44 -17.50 20.86 -12.19
N ASP A 45 -18.32 21.45 -13.06
CA ASP A 45 -18.69 22.86 -13.01
C ASP A 45 -20.03 23.07 -12.30
N PHE A 46 -20.64 21.99 -11.82
CA PHE A 46 -21.92 22.01 -11.12
C PHE A 46 -21.73 22.49 -9.67
N SER A 47 -21.78 23.80 -9.48
CA SER A 47 -21.53 24.50 -8.20
C SER A 47 -22.63 24.34 -7.15
N TYR A 48 -23.81 23.84 -7.54
CA TYR A 48 -24.94 23.62 -6.62
C TYR A 48 -24.82 22.33 -5.79
N LEU A 49 -23.71 21.60 -5.93
CA LEU A 49 -23.32 20.47 -5.11
C LEU A 49 -21.93 20.69 -4.49
N ASN A 50 -21.79 20.23 -3.24
CA ASN A 50 -20.51 20.29 -2.55
C ASN A 50 -19.74 18.98 -2.73
N TRP A 51 -19.06 18.81 -3.86
CA TRP A 51 -18.29 17.61 -4.23
C TRP A 51 -17.34 17.10 -3.14
N SER A 52 -16.69 18.00 -2.40
CA SER A 52 -15.77 17.66 -1.31
C SER A 52 -16.46 17.01 -0.10
N ALA A 53 -17.74 17.31 0.13
CA ALA A 53 -18.54 16.62 1.14
C ALA A 53 -19.05 15.26 0.65
N ILE A 54 -19.03 15.02 -0.67
CA ILE A 54 -19.55 13.80 -1.30
C ILE A 54 -18.49 12.71 -1.36
N VAL A 55 -17.33 13.06 -1.91
CA VAL A 55 -16.23 12.12 -2.12
C VAL A 55 -15.33 12.17 -0.91
N THR A 56 -15.68 11.33 0.07
CA THR A 56 -14.96 11.19 1.34
C THR A 56 -14.29 9.83 1.41
N PRO A 57 -13.34 9.61 2.35
CA PRO A 57 -12.70 8.31 2.56
C PRO A 57 -13.65 7.13 2.76
N THR A 58 -14.92 7.37 3.10
CA THR A 58 -15.91 6.33 3.41
C THR A 58 -17.03 6.20 2.38
N THR A 59 -17.05 7.05 1.35
CA THR A 59 -18.16 7.15 0.39
C THR A 59 -17.75 6.99 -1.06
N TYR A 60 -16.50 7.31 -1.43
CA TYR A 60 -16.03 7.31 -2.83
C TYR A 60 -16.17 5.97 -3.56
N TYR A 61 -16.12 4.85 -2.83
CA TYR A 61 -16.19 3.49 -3.35
C TYR A 61 -17.59 2.87 -3.25
N LYS A 62 -18.60 3.64 -2.85
CA LYS A 62 -19.97 3.14 -2.63
C LYS A 62 -20.88 3.53 -3.80
N PRO A 63 -21.26 2.60 -4.69
CA PRO A 63 -22.07 2.91 -5.86
C PRO A 63 -23.37 3.62 -5.50
N MET A 64 -24.12 3.12 -4.51
CA MET A 64 -25.37 3.74 -4.06
C MET A 64 -25.17 5.17 -3.54
N LYS A 65 -24.02 5.49 -2.94
CA LYS A 65 -23.74 6.84 -2.47
C LYS A 65 -23.49 7.76 -3.66
N LEU A 66 -22.66 7.39 -4.63
CA LEU A 66 -22.42 8.25 -5.80
C LEU A 66 -23.68 8.38 -6.67
N VAL A 67 -24.43 7.30 -6.87
CA VAL A 67 -25.72 7.30 -7.58
C VAL A 67 -26.68 8.32 -6.97
N PHE A 68 -26.90 8.25 -5.64
CA PHE A 68 -27.81 9.15 -4.96
C PHE A 68 -27.44 10.63 -5.18
N MET A 69 -26.15 10.93 -5.21
CA MET A 69 -25.66 12.30 -5.32
C MET A 69 -25.77 12.84 -6.74
N VAL A 70 -25.53 11.98 -7.74
CA VAL A 70 -25.80 12.36 -9.14
C VAL A 70 -27.30 12.51 -9.40
N THR A 71 -28.14 11.73 -8.71
CA THR A 71 -29.60 11.97 -8.71
C THR A 71 -29.95 13.31 -8.08
N GLU A 72 -29.32 13.71 -6.97
CA GLU A 72 -29.51 15.06 -6.40
C GLU A 72 -29.05 16.16 -7.35
N ALA A 73 -27.94 15.97 -8.06
CA ALA A 73 -27.46 16.90 -9.09
C ALA A 73 -28.53 17.10 -10.17
N TYR A 74 -29.07 15.99 -10.66
CA TYR A 74 -30.09 15.96 -11.68
C TYR A 74 -31.38 16.64 -11.21
N ASN A 75 -31.86 16.37 -9.99
CA ASN A 75 -33.05 17.01 -9.46
C ASN A 75 -32.87 18.52 -9.25
N LYS A 76 -31.65 18.98 -8.92
CA LYS A 76 -31.36 20.42 -8.83
C LYS A 76 -31.51 21.16 -10.16
N CYS A 77 -31.40 20.47 -11.30
CA CYS A 77 -31.67 21.07 -12.60
C CYS A 77 -33.13 21.53 -12.77
N THR A 78 -34.06 20.88 -12.07
CA THR A 78 -35.47 21.30 -12.04
C THR A 78 -35.77 22.23 -10.87
N ASP A 79 -35.13 22.00 -9.72
CA ASP A 79 -35.47 22.69 -8.47
C ASP A 79 -34.81 24.07 -8.33
N VAL A 80 -33.73 24.34 -9.08
CA VAL A 80 -32.96 25.59 -9.00
C VAL A 80 -32.90 26.25 -10.37
N GLU A 81 -33.54 27.41 -10.52
CA GLU A 81 -33.61 28.13 -11.79
C GLU A 81 -32.23 28.45 -12.36
N ALA A 82 -31.32 28.94 -11.51
CA ALA A 82 -29.96 29.29 -11.93
C ALA A 82 -29.07 28.07 -12.24
N ALA A 83 -29.52 26.84 -11.90
CA ALA A 83 -28.80 25.61 -12.26
C ALA A 83 -29.08 25.15 -13.69
N LYS A 84 -30.20 25.57 -14.30
CA LYS A 84 -30.59 25.19 -15.66
C LYS A 84 -29.55 25.58 -16.71
N GLU A 85 -28.88 26.71 -16.51
CA GLU A 85 -27.82 27.23 -17.38
C GLU A 85 -26.49 26.48 -17.24
N THR A 86 -26.38 25.51 -16.33
CA THR A 86 -25.17 24.68 -16.21
C THR A 86 -25.08 23.69 -17.35
N ALA A 87 -23.85 23.38 -17.78
CA ALA A 87 -23.59 22.41 -18.86
C ALA A 87 -24.23 21.05 -18.58
N PHE A 88 -24.19 20.61 -17.31
CA PHE A 88 -24.84 19.38 -16.87
C PHE A 88 -26.34 19.41 -17.13
N CYS A 89 -27.05 20.43 -16.64
CA CYS A 89 -28.50 20.50 -16.75
C CYS A 89 -28.99 20.66 -18.19
N MET A 90 -28.34 21.52 -19.00
CA MET A 90 -28.68 21.68 -20.41
C MET A 90 -28.53 20.37 -21.18
N ALA A 91 -27.46 19.62 -20.92
CA ALA A 91 -27.21 18.36 -21.60
C ALA A 91 -28.15 17.24 -21.14
N THR A 92 -28.44 17.13 -19.84
CA THR A 92 -29.43 16.16 -19.35
C THR A 92 -30.82 16.47 -19.89
N GLU A 93 -31.21 17.74 -19.97
CA GLU A 93 -32.49 18.15 -20.56
C GLU A 93 -32.55 17.80 -22.06
N ALA A 94 -31.47 18.00 -22.81
CA ALA A 94 -31.40 17.62 -24.21
C ALA A 94 -31.57 16.11 -24.42
N TRP A 95 -30.98 15.28 -23.55
CA TRP A 95 -31.14 13.83 -23.59
C TRP A 95 -32.56 13.36 -23.24
N ASP A 96 -33.19 13.99 -22.23
CA ASP A 96 -34.56 13.62 -21.85
C ASP A 96 -35.60 14.05 -22.91
N LYS A 97 -35.31 15.07 -23.71
CA LYS A 97 -36.12 15.44 -24.89
C LYS A 97 -36.13 14.34 -25.97
N GLU A 98 -35.06 13.54 -26.06
CA GLU A 98 -34.97 12.42 -26.99
C GLU A 98 -35.65 11.16 -26.44
N SER A 99 -35.46 10.87 -25.15
CA SER A 99 -36.14 9.79 -24.45
C SER A 99 -36.27 10.10 -22.97
N SER A 100 -37.50 10.18 -22.48
CA SER A 100 -37.79 10.49 -21.07
C SER A 100 -37.04 9.54 -20.14
N THR A 101 -36.25 10.10 -19.21
CA THR A 101 -35.41 9.44 -18.18
C THR A 101 -34.08 8.84 -18.65
N LEU A 102 -33.73 8.99 -19.93
CA LEU A 102 -32.45 8.51 -20.46
C LEU A 102 -31.27 9.19 -19.77
N ALA A 103 -31.39 10.48 -19.44
CA ALA A 103 -30.33 11.23 -18.81
C ALA A 103 -30.03 10.67 -17.42
N LEU A 104 -31.03 10.61 -16.55
CA LEU A 104 -30.89 10.12 -15.18
C LEU A 104 -30.34 8.68 -15.15
N GLN A 105 -30.85 7.79 -16.01
CA GLN A 105 -30.38 6.40 -16.06
C GLN A 105 -28.92 6.31 -16.51
N THR A 106 -28.47 7.18 -17.41
CA THR A 106 -27.11 7.21 -17.93
C THR A 106 -26.14 7.71 -16.86
N VAL A 107 -26.42 8.88 -16.27
CA VAL A 107 -25.52 9.50 -15.30
C VAL A 107 -25.40 8.71 -14.00
N THR A 108 -26.49 8.07 -13.54
CA THR A 108 -26.48 7.22 -12.34
C THR A 108 -25.73 5.92 -12.56
N ARG A 109 -25.89 5.28 -13.73
CA ARG A 109 -25.13 4.07 -14.10
C ARG A 109 -23.64 4.37 -14.16
N GLU A 110 -23.30 5.53 -14.72
CA GLU A 110 -21.91 5.97 -14.80
C GLU A 110 -21.32 6.25 -13.42
N ALA A 111 -22.07 6.93 -12.54
CA ALA A 111 -21.67 7.14 -11.15
C ALA A 111 -21.43 5.82 -10.40
N ALA A 112 -22.27 4.81 -10.62
CA ALA A 112 -22.09 3.48 -10.04
C ALA A 112 -20.82 2.79 -10.57
N ARG A 113 -20.57 2.88 -11.89
CA ARG A 113 -19.36 2.34 -12.53
C ARG A 113 -18.10 3.00 -11.95
N ILE A 114 -18.10 4.33 -11.84
CA ILE A 114 -16.98 5.11 -11.29
C ILE A 114 -16.69 4.72 -9.85
N ALA A 115 -17.71 4.52 -9.02
CA ALA A 115 -17.50 4.05 -7.64
C ALA A 115 -16.78 2.70 -7.61
N GLY A 116 -17.17 1.77 -8.50
CA GLY A 116 -16.51 0.47 -8.63
C GLY A 116 -15.06 0.58 -9.08
N GLU A 117 -14.78 1.41 -10.08
CA GLU A 117 -13.40 1.62 -10.56
C GLU A 117 -12.51 2.30 -9.53
N ALA A 118 -13.07 3.26 -8.80
CA ALA A 118 -12.37 3.93 -7.70
C ALA A 118 -12.05 2.94 -6.55
N ASP A 119 -12.96 2.01 -6.25
CA ASP A 119 -12.73 0.94 -5.28
C ASP A 119 -11.61 -0.01 -5.73
N GLU A 120 -11.66 -0.46 -6.98
CA GLU A 120 -10.67 -1.38 -7.54
C GLU A 120 -9.27 -0.75 -7.62
N ILE A 121 -9.17 0.51 -8.02
CA ILE A 121 -7.90 1.25 -8.03
C ILE A 121 -7.38 1.46 -6.61
N ALA A 122 -8.25 1.76 -5.64
CA ALA A 122 -7.85 1.87 -4.24
C ALA A 122 -7.31 0.56 -3.67
N LYS A 123 -8.00 -0.55 -3.91
CA LYS A 123 -7.56 -1.90 -3.48
C LYS A 123 -6.25 -2.29 -4.14
N THR A 124 -6.12 -2.05 -5.45
CA THR A 124 -4.91 -2.36 -6.21
C THR A 124 -3.72 -1.57 -5.68
N THR A 125 -3.89 -0.26 -5.48
CA THR A 125 -2.86 0.62 -4.92
C THR A 125 -2.45 0.18 -3.52
N LYS A 126 -3.43 -0.13 -2.67
CA LYS A 126 -3.15 -0.66 -1.33
C LYS A 126 -2.35 -1.96 -1.40
N ALA A 127 -2.73 -2.90 -2.27
CA ALA A 127 -2.03 -4.16 -2.44
C ALA A 127 -0.59 -3.97 -2.94
N THR A 128 -0.36 -3.06 -3.89
CA THR A 128 0.98 -2.76 -4.40
C THR A 128 1.87 -2.13 -3.35
N GLU A 129 1.36 -1.20 -2.54
CA GLU A 129 2.11 -0.57 -1.44
C GLU A 129 2.46 -1.59 -0.35
N ILE A 130 1.53 -2.50 -0.02
CA ILE A 130 1.79 -3.60 0.93
C ILE A 130 2.88 -4.54 0.37
N ALA A 131 2.82 -4.89 -0.91
CA ALA A 131 3.81 -5.75 -1.56
C ALA A 131 5.19 -5.10 -1.55
N LEU A 132 5.27 -3.79 -1.84
CA LEU A 132 6.50 -3.01 -1.80
C LEU A 132 7.08 -2.95 -0.39
N ALA A 133 6.26 -2.67 0.62
CA ALA A 133 6.68 -2.66 2.01
C ALA A 133 7.22 -4.03 2.47
N ASN A 134 6.54 -5.13 2.10
CA ASN A 134 6.99 -6.48 2.42
C ASN A 134 8.31 -6.84 1.72
N SER A 135 8.48 -6.45 0.46
CA SER A 135 9.73 -6.65 -0.29
C SER A 135 10.90 -5.89 0.38
N THR A 136 10.70 -4.63 0.75
CA THR A 136 11.72 -3.85 1.46
C THR A 136 12.07 -4.47 2.81
N CYS A 137 11.08 -4.93 3.58
CA CYS A 137 11.32 -5.62 4.85
C CYS A 137 12.10 -6.94 4.66
N ALA A 138 11.76 -7.73 3.63
CA ALA A 138 12.44 -8.98 3.32
C ALA A 138 13.92 -8.76 2.92
N ASN A 139 14.18 -7.73 2.11
CA ASN A 139 15.54 -7.35 1.73
C ASN A 139 16.39 -6.93 2.94
N LEU A 140 15.82 -6.13 3.84
CA LEU A 140 16.50 -5.73 5.09
C LEU A 140 16.80 -6.94 5.98
N TYR A 141 15.85 -7.88 6.10
CA TYR A 141 16.07 -9.10 6.88
C TYR A 141 17.17 -9.97 6.29
N SER A 142 17.20 -10.15 4.96
CA SER A 142 18.28 -10.87 4.27
C SER A 142 19.64 -10.21 4.50
N ALA A 143 19.74 -8.88 4.39
CA ALA A 143 20.99 -8.16 4.64
C ALA A 143 21.51 -8.36 6.08
N ILE A 144 20.62 -8.33 7.07
CA ILE A 144 20.96 -8.62 8.47
C ILE A 144 21.42 -10.08 8.62
N GLY A 145 20.72 -11.02 7.96
CA GLY A 145 21.09 -12.44 7.94
C GLY A 145 22.50 -12.69 7.39
N TYR A 146 22.85 -12.04 6.27
CA TYR A 146 24.20 -12.14 5.69
C TYR A 146 25.27 -11.54 6.60
N SER A 147 24.99 -10.43 7.29
CA SER A 147 25.93 -9.83 8.25
C SER A 147 26.23 -10.76 9.43
N VAL A 148 25.19 -11.38 10.00
CA VAL A 148 25.34 -12.36 11.09
C VAL A 148 26.06 -13.63 10.61
N LEU A 149 25.70 -14.14 9.42
CA LEU A 149 26.37 -15.28 8.81
C LEU A 149 27.86 -15.01 8.57
N ALA A 150 28.23 -13.81 8.10
CA ALA A 150 29.61 -13.41 7.90
C ALA A 150 30.43 -13.43 9.20
N LEU A 151 29.85 -12.92 10.31
CA LEU A 151 30.49 -13.00 11.63
C LEU A 151 30.73 -14.45 12.07
N PHE A 152 29.75 -15.34 11.87
CA PHE A 152 29.91 -16.76 12.19
C PHE A 152 31.01 -17.44 11.35
N ILE A 153 31.12 -17.11 10.06
CA ILE A 153 32.18 -17.65 9.19
C ILE A 153 33.56 -17.23 9.70
N VAL A 154 33.77 -15.95 10.03
CA VAL A 154 35.05 -15.45 10.56
C VAL A 154 35.41 -16.13 11.88
N LEU A 155 34.45 -16.26 12.80
CA LEU A 155 34.66 -16.95 14.07
C LEU A 155 35.01 -18.43 13.87
N LEU A 156 34.30 -19.14 12.97
CA LEU A 156 34.59 -20.53 12.65
C LEU A 156 36.01 -20.73 12.12
N VAL A 157 36.47 -19.86 11.21
CA VAL A 157 37.84 -19.90 10.69
C VAL A 157 38.87 -19.71 11.81
N MET A 158 38.66 -18.72 12.70
CA MET A 158 39.55 -18.48 13.84
C MET A 158 39.61 -19.68 14.78
N VAL A 159 38.46 -20.32 15.04
CA VAL A 159 38.35 -21.52 15.88
C VAL A 159 39.11 -22.70 15.25
N ILE A 160 38.95 -22.96 13.94
CA ILE A 160 39.66 -24.05 13.26
C ILE A 160 41.18 -23.84 13.32
N ILE A 161 41.66 -22.65 12.98
CA ILE A 161 43.10 -22.32 13.04
C ILE A 161 43.60 -22.46 14.48
N TYR A 162 42.83 -21.96 15.46
CA TYR A 162 43.15 -22.10 16.87
C TYR A 162 43.28 -23.57 17.29
N PHE A 163 42.32 -24.42 16.89
CA PHE A 163 42.37 -25.85 17.17
C PHE A 163 43.63 -26.50 16.57
N ILE A 164 43.98 -26.16 15.32
CA ILE A 164 45.22 -26.66 14.68
C ILE A 164 46.44 -26.21 15.48
N LEU A 165 46.55 -24.93 15.84
CA LEU A 165 47.68 -24.39 16.59
C LEU A 165 47.79 -24.99 18.00
N ARG A 166 46.66 -25.12 18.70
CA ARG A 166 46.58 -25.71 20.03
C ARG A 166 46.97 -27.19 19.99
N TYR A 167 46.49 -27.93 18.99
CA TYR A 167 46.85 -29.32 18.79
C TYR A 167 48.35 -29.47 18.48
N ARG A 168 48.91 -28.62 17.62
CA ARG A 168 50.36 -28.60 17.32
C ARG A 168 51.19 -28.31 18.57
N ARG A 169 50.79 -27.37 19.43
CA ARG A 169 51.50 -27.08 20.70
C ARG A 169 51.48 -28.28 21.65
N LYS A 170 50.31 -28.89 21.88
CA LYS A 170 50.20 -30.07 22.75
C LYS A 170 51.06 -31.24 22.24
N ARG A 171 51.05 -31.49 20.93
CA ARG A 171 51.85 -32.56 20.32
C ARG A 171 53.37 -32.33 20.47
N LYS A 172 53.84 -31.08 20.40
CA LYS A 172 55.25 -30.75 20.68
C LYS A 172 55.66 -31.03 22.12
N ILE A 173 54.81 -30.68 23.10
CA ILE A 173 55.10 -30.90 24.53
C ILE A 173 55.13 -32.40 24.85
N ASN A 174 54.15 -33.17 24.35
CA ASN A 174 54.11 -34.62 24.56
C ASN A 174 55.35 -35.34 23.99
N LYS A 175 55.84 -34.92 22.82
CA LYS A 175 57.10 -35.46 22.27
C LYS A 175 58.29 -35.15 23.18
N LYS A 176 58.43 -33.90 23.66
CA LYS A 176 59.53 -33.53 24.56
C LYS A 176 59.56 -34.35 25.85
N LEU A 177 58.38 -34.62 26.42
CA LEU A 177 58.26 -35.43 27.64
C LEU A 177 58.71 -36.89 27.45
N GLN A 178 58.50 -37.45 26.26
CA GLN A 178 59.00 -38.79 25.93
C GLN A 178 60.51 -38.82 25.77
N TYR A 179 61.10 -37.80 25.14
CA TYR A 179 62.56 -37.69 25.02
C TYR A 179 63.24 -37.52 26.38
N THR A 180 62.71 -36.70 27.28
CA THR A 180 63.27 -36.59 28.65
C THR A 180 63.14 -37.89 29.44
N LYS A 181 62.07 -38.67 29.24
CA LYS A 181 61.96 -40.00 29.86
C LYS A 181 62.98 -41.01 29.31
N LEU A 182 63.33 -40.94 28.03
CA LEU A 182 64.32 -41.85 27.42
C LEU A 182 65.77 -41.50 27.81
N LEU A 183 66.08 -40.22 28.02
CA LEU A 183 67.40 -39.74 28.40
C LEU A 183 67.72 -39.82 29.89
N ASN A 184 66.71 -40.00 30.74
CA ASN A 184 66.87 -40.08 32.19
C ASN A 184 66.90 -41.54 32.70
N LYS A 185 67.30 -42.45 31.81
CA LYS A 185 67.57 -43.87 32.04
C LYS A 185 69.02 -44.12 31.66
#